data_AF-A0A2N2P7U9-F1
#
_entry.id   AF-A0A2N2P7U9-F1
#
_cell.length_a   1.000
_cell.length_b   1.000
_cell.length_c   1.000
_cell.angle_alpha   90.00
_cell.angle_beta   90.00
_cell.angle_gamma   90.00
#
_symmetry.space_group_name_H-M   'P 1'
#
loop_
_entity.id
_entity.type
_entity.pdbx_description
1 polymer ?
#
loop_
_entity_poly.entity_id
_entity_poly.type
_entity_poly.pdbx_seq_one_letter_code
_entity_poly.pdbx_strand_id
1 'polypeptide(L)'
;MAYELFGEKFHDIAFKETRSISISNHPELPNDDFGFFEAYCDDEDCDCRRVMFNVASRNRGEFVAVIAYGWESKAFYAHWYRKNDPEIIRELQGPTLNLGSQQSDLAPALLKLVSDRLLKDPAYIERLKRHYRMFKERVDPEHFPPVMDKDADSHPVPQTRKRHRTRSER
;
A
#
# COMPACT_ATOMS: atom_id res chain seq x y z
N MET A 1 14.76 3.45 7.56
CA MET A 1 13.50 3.63 6.81
C MET A 1 13.74 3.31 5.35
N ALA A 2 13.96 2.03 5.10
CA ALA A 2 13.71 1.51 3.77
C ALA A 2 12.18 1.38 3.58
N TYR A 3 11.78 1.30 2.32
CA TYR A 3 10.40 1.07 1.92
C TYR A 3 10.43 0.00 0.84
N GLU A 4 9.56 -0.99 0.97
CA GLU A 4 9.45 -2.11 0.03
C GLU A 4 8.04 -2.13 -0.56
N LEU A 5 7.92 -2.51 -1.83
CA LEU A 5 6.63 -2.60 -2.50
C LEU A 5 5.77 -3.68 -1.83
N PHE A 6 4.50 -3.37 -1.58
CA PHE A 6 3.54 -4.30 -1.02
C PHE A 6 3.44 -5.60 -1.83
N GLY A 7 3.55 -5.48 -3.17
CA GLY A 7 3.51 -6.60 -4.10
C GLY A 7 4.65 -7.62 -3.97
N GLU A 8 5.79 -7.26 -3.36
CA GLU A 8 6.88 -8.21 -3.10
C GLU A 8 6.47 -9.28 -2.07
N LYS A 9 5.59 -8.92 -1.13
CA LYS A 9 5.09 -9.83 -0.10
C LYS A 9 3.68 -10.36 -0.39
N PHE A 10 2.86 -9.60 -1.12
CA PHE A 10 1.44 -9.90 -1.36
C PHE A 10 1.06 -9.77 -2.84
N HIS A 11 1.76 -10.51 -3.71
CA HIS A 11 1.61 -10.43 -5.16
C HIS A 11 0.16 -10.51 -5.67
N ASP A 12 -0.59 -11.54 -5.25
CA ASP A 12 -1.97 -11.77 -5.73
C ASP A 12 -2.93 -10.64 -5.34
N ILE A 13 -2.71 -10.04 -4.16
CA ILE A 13 -3.54 -8.95 -3.64
C ILE A 13 -3.15 -7.66 -4.35
N ALA A 14 -1.85 -7.37 -4.44
CA ALA A 14 -1.35 -6.22 -5.18
C ALA A 14 -1.84 -6.22 -6.63
N PHE A 15 -1.81 -7.38 -7.32
CA PHE A 15 -2.31 -7.51 -8.69
C PHE A 15 -3.79 -7.18 -8.83
N LYS A 16 -4.62 -7.56 -7.84
CA LYS A 16 -6.07 -7.33 -7.87
C LYS A 16 -6.46 -5.93 -7.41
N GLU A 17 -5.72 -5.34 -6.49
CA GLU A 17 -6.17 -4.19 -5.70
C GLU A 17 -5.37 -2.90 -5.91
N THR A 18 -4.25 -2.98 -6.62
CA THR A 18 -3.48 -1.80 -7.04
C THR A 18 -4.38 -0.87 -7.84
N ARG A 19 -4.49 0.38 -7.39
CA ARG A 19 -5.32 1.38 -8.05
C ARG A 19 -4.62 1.86 -9.32
N SER A 20 -5.38 2.06 -10.37
CA SER A 20 -4.95 2.81 -11.54
C SER A 20 -5.93 3.93 -11.86
N ILE A 21 -5.45 4.97 -12.55
CA ILE A 21 -6.29 6.01 -13.17
C ILE A 21 -5.90 6.11 -14.63
N SER A 22 -6.90 5.98 -15.50
CA SER A 22 -6.80 6.34 -16.91
C SER A 22 -7.04 7.83 -17.09
N ILE A 23 -6.11 8.50 -17.75
CA ILE A 23 -6.17 9.91 -18.08
C ILE A 23 -6.44 10.08 -19.57
N SER A 24 -7.40 10.94 -19.88
CA SER A 24 -7.72 11.35 -21.25
C SER A 24 -8.04 12.84 -21.28
N ASN A 25 -7.47 13.58 -22.24
CA ASN A 25 -7.74 15.01 -22.46
C ASN A 25 -7.53 15.88 -21.21
N HIS A 26 -6.47 15.63 -20.44
CA HIS A 26 -6.12 16.42 -19.26
C HIS A 26 -5.14 17.56 -19.63
N PRO A 27 -5.28 18.78 -19.07
CA PRO A 27 -4.43 19.92 -19.44
C PRO A 27 -2.96 19.76 -19.03
N GLU A 28 -2.69 19.05 -17.94
CA GLU A 28 -1.33 18.91 -17.36
C GLU A 28 -0.77 17.49 -17.44
N LEU A 29 -1.55 16.50 -17.90
CA LEU A 29 -1.15 15.09 -17.92
C LEU A 29 -1.40 14.50 -19.30
N PRO A 30 -0.47 13.69 -19.84
CA PRO A 30 -0.68 13.01 -21.11
C PRO A 30 -1.80 11.97 -21.00
N ASN A 31 -2.33 11.56 -22.15
CA ASN A 31 -3.19 10.38 -22.21
C ASN A 31 -2.37 9.15 -21.83
N ASP A 32 -2.70 8.51 -20.71
CA ASP A 32 -1.94 7.39 -20.13
C ASP A 32 -2.77 6.68 -19.06
N ASP A 33 -2.33 5.48 -18.66
CA ASP A 33 -2.79 4.80 -17.45
C ASP A 33 -1.70 4.90 -16.38
N PHE A 34 -2.03 5.51 -15.24
CA PHE A 34 -1.11 5.60 -14.10
C PHE A 34 -1.46 4.58 -13.03
N GLY A 35 -0.54 3.68 -12.72
CA GLY A 35 -0.66 2.70 -11.63
C GLY A 35 -0.03 3.22 -10.33
N PHE A 36 -0.71 3.07 -9.19
CA PHE A 36 -0.26 3.58 -7.89
C PHE A 36 0.21 2.43 -7.02
N PHE A 37 1.48 2.05 -7.16
CA PHE A 37 2.06 0.92 -6.43
C PHE A 37 2.41 1.32 -5.01
N GLU A 38 1.81 0.64 -4.04
CA GLU A 38 2.00 0.91 -2.62
C GLU A 38 3.36 0.36 -2.15
N ALA A 39 4.14 1.18 -1.46
CA ALA A 39 5.29 0.75 -0.68
C ALA A 39 5.16 1.19 0.78
N TYR A 40 5.59 0.31 1.68
CA TYR A 40 5.48 0.47 3.13
C TYR A 40 6.83 0.30 3.80
N CYS A 41 6.96 0.88 5.00
CA CYS A 41 8.20 0.79 5.77
C CYS A 41 8.45 -0.65 6.23
N ASP A 42 9.65 -1.16 5.93
CA ASP A 42 10.13 -2.50 6.24
C ASP A 42 11.02 -2.57 7.50
N ASP A 43 11.26 -1.43 8.16
CA ASP A 43 11.93 -1.40 9.46
C ASP A 43 11.04 -2.12 10.52
N GLU A 44 11.63 -3.08 11.23
CA GLU A 44 11.07 -3.62 12.49
C GLU A 44 10.90 -2.47 13.51
N ASP A 45 9.92 -2.56 14.41
CA ASP A 45 9.57 -1.56 15.43
C ASP A 45 9.05 -0.20 14.91
N CYS A 46 8.80 -0.09 13.60
CA CYS A 46 8.30 1.15 13.00
C CYS A 46 6.79 1.09 12.67
N ASP A 47 5.97 1.83 13.43
CA ASP A 47 4.54 2.09 13.15
C ASP A 47 4.34 3.47 12.49
N CYS A 48 5.01 3.75 11.37
CA CYS A 48 4.94 5.07 10.74
C CYS A 48 3.57 5.41 10.16
N ARG A 49 2.73 4.42 9.83
CA ARG A 49 1.39 4.60 9.25
C ARG A 49 1.35 5.49 8.01
N ARG A 50 2.31 5.25 7.11
CA ARG A 50 2.48 5.96 5.84
C ARG A 50 2.59 4.99 4.67
N VAL A 51 2.18 5.46 3.50
CA VAL A 51 2.38 4.80 2.21
C VAL A 51 3.20 5.69 1.29
N MET A 52 4.07 5.07 0.50
CA MET A 52 4.70 5.68 -0.67
C MET A 52 4.02 5.13 -1.92
N PHE A 53 3.37 5.99 -2.69
CA PHE A 53 2.86 5.63 -4.02
C PHE A 53 3.98 5.76 -5.04
N ASN A 54 4.50 4.64 -5.51
CA ASN A 54 5.37 4.57 -6.69
C ASN A 54 4.46 4.60 -7.92
N VAL A 55 4.33 5.77 -8.53
CA VAL A 55 3.41 5.99 -9.64
C VAL A 55 4.07 5.54 -10.94
N ALA A 56 3.57 4.48 -11.55
CA ALA A 56 4.05 3.99 -12.84
C ALA A 56 3.23 4.56 -13.99
N SER A 57 3.90 5.01 -15.05
CA SER A 57 3.29 5.32 -16.33
C SER A 57 3.26 4.06 -17.18
N ARG A 58 2.08 3.68 -17.69
CA ARG A 58 1.96 2.54 -18.60
C ARG A 58 2.69 2.80 -19.91
N ASN A 59 2.59 4.02 -20.46
CA ASN A 59 3.23 4.38 -21.73
C ASN A 59 4.75 4.49 -21.63
N ARG A 60 5.30 4.99 -20.51
CA ARG A 60 6.75 5.08 -20.30
C ARG A 60 7.36 3.77 -19.79
N GLY A 61 6.56 2.90 -19.15
CA GLY A 61 7.03 1.64 -18.59
C GLY A 61 7.94 1.79 -17.37
N GLU A 62 7.87 2.94 -16.68
CA GLU A 62 8.73 3.29 -15.54
C GLU A 62 7.95 4.03 -14.44
N PHE A 63 8.55 4.15 -13.25
CA PHE A 63 8.05 5.02 -12.20
C PHE A 63 8.35 6.48 -12.52
N VAL A 64 7.30 7.31 -12.51
CA VAL A 64 7.34 8.72 -12.91
C VAL A 64 7.16 9.68 -11.73
N ALA A 65 6.71 9.18 -10.57
CA ALA A 65 6.63 9.96 -9.34
C ALA A 65 6.64 9.05 -8.11
N VAL A 66 7.11 9.59 -6.99
CA VAL A 66 6.91 8.97 -5.66
C VAL A 66 6.21 9.97 -4.75
N ILE A 67 4.99 9.61 -4.32
CA ILE A 67 4.13 10.46 -3.49
C ILE A 67 3.97 9.81 -2.11
N ALA A 68 4.37 10.52 -1.07
CA ALA A 68 4.23 10.09 0.32
C ALA A 68 2.90 10.56 0.90
N TYR A 69 2.17 9.68 1.59
CA TYR A 69 0.94 10.01 2.30
C TYR A 69 0.87 9.30 3.64
N GLY A 70 0.44 10.04 4.66
CA GLY A 70 0.20 9.54 6.00
C GLY A 70 -1.22 9.85 6.45
N TRP A 71 -1.94 8.84 6.93
CA TRP A 71 -3.37 8.98 7.28
C TRP A 71 -3.64 9.43 8.72
N GLU A 72 -2.61 9.46 9.57
CA GLU A 72 -2.77 9.88 10.96
C GLU A 72 -2.81 11.40 11.18
N SER A 73 -3.17 11.78 12.40
CA SER A 73 -3.21 13.17 12.83
C SER A 73 -1.81 13.80 12.96
N LYS A 74 -1.74 15.14 12.93
CA LYS A 74 -0.50 15.88 13.22
C LYS A 74 0.08 15.54 14.60
N ALA A 75 -0.79 15.33 15.59
CA ALA A 75 -0.38 14.96 16.95
C ALA A 75 0.28 13.57 16.99
N PHE A 76 -0.25 12.60 16.23
CA PHE A 76 0.39 11.31 16.04
C PHE A 76 1.79 11.47 15.46
N TYR A 77 1.95 12.22 14.37
CA TYR A 77 3.26 12.40 13.75
C TYR A 77 4.24 13.18 14.61
N ALA A 78 3.78 14.18 15.37
CA ALA A 78 4.64 14.87 16.34
C ALA A 78 5.18 13.91 17.42
N HIS A 79 4.31 13.02 17.92
CA HIS A 79 4.69 12.00 18.90
C HIS A 79 5.64 10.96 18.30
N TRP A 80 5.27 10.38 17.16
CA TRP A 80 6.06 9.36 16.46
C TRP A 80 7.44 9.90 16.05
N TYR A 81 7.51 11.12 15.53
CA TYR A 81 8.77 11.78 15.14
C TYR A 81 9.58 12.29 16.35
N ARG A 82 8.99 12.28 17.55
CA ARG A 82 9.59 12.76 18.81
C ARG A 82 10.00 14.25 18.79
N LYS A 83 9.45 15.03 17.85
CA LYS A 83 9.67 16.48 17.71
C LYS A 83 8.40 17.13 17.17
N ASN A 84 8.15 18.36 17.60
CA ASN A 84 7.01 19.16 17.14
C ASN A 84 7.44 20.21 16.09
N ASP A 85 8.05 19.75 15.00
CA ASP A 85 8.41 20.60 13.86
C ASP A 85 7.23 20.69 12.88
N PRO A 86 6.56 21.85 12.73
CA PRO A 86 5.35 21.96 11.92
C PRO A 86 5.54 21.60 10.45
N GLU A 87 6.71 21.92 9.88
CA GLU A 87 7.00 21.68 8.47
C GLU A 87 7.21 20.19 8.21
N ILE A 88 8.01 19.54 9.05
CA ILE A 88 8.22 18.10 8.97
C ILE A 88 6.91 17.35 9.21
N ILE A 89 6.13 17.73 10.22
CA ILE A 89 4.84 17.09 10.51
C ILE A 89 3.88 17.19 9.32
N ARG A 90 3.86 18.34 8.63
CA ARG A 90 3.05 18.53 7.42
C ARG A 90 3.49 17.60 6.31
N GLU A 91 4.80 17.40 6.11
CA GLU A 91 5.33 16.45 5.12
C GLU A 91 5.09 14.98 5.52
N LEU A 92 5.16 14.65 6.81
CA LEU A 92 4.84 13.31 7.32
C LEU A 92 3.39 12.94 7.02
N GLN A 93 2.46 13.88 7.20
CA GLN A 93 1.05 13.69 6.88
C GLN A 93 0.81 13.67 5.35
N GLY A 94 1.43 14.58 4.60
CA GLY A 94 1.25 14.67 3.15
C GLY A 94 -0.22 14.91 2.72
N PRO A 95 -0.57 14.58 1.46
CA PRO A 95 0.31 14.02 0.44
C PRO A 95 1.42 15.00 0.03
N THR A 96 2.62 14.50 -0.24
CA THR A 96 3.76 15.29 -0.73
C THR A 96 4.62 14.48 -1.70
N LEU A 97 5.41 15.13 -2.55
CA LEU A 97 6.45 14.43 -3.32
C LEU A 97 7.57 13.99 -2.38
N ASN A 98 7.99 12.74 -2.46
CA ASN A 98 9.11 12.26 -1.66
C ASN A 98 10.42 12.91 -2.14
N LEU A 99 11.04 13.73 -1.29
CA LEU A 99 12.24 14.52 -1.63
C LEU A 99 13.44 13.67 -2.04
N GLY A 100 13.58 12.47 -1.48
CA GLY A 100 14.70 11.57 -1.77
C GLY A 100 14.51 10.70 -3.01
N SER A 101 13.37 10.77 -3.69
CA SER A 101 13.06 9.96 -4.86
C SER A 101 13.23 10.73 -6.16
N GLN A 102 13.55 10.01 -7.23
CA GLN A 102 13.45 10.55 -8.58
C GLN A 102 12.01 10.96 -8.89
N GLN A 103 11.85 12.13 -9.50
CA GLN A 103 10.57 12.66 -9.93
C GLN A 103 10.67 13.04 -11.41
N SER A 104 9.64 12.74 -12.20
CA SER A 104 9.51 13.26 -13.55
C SER A 104 8.85 14.64 -13.56
N ASP A 105 8.80 15.24 -14.75
CA ASP A 105 8.00 16.41 -15.08
C ASP A 105 6.49 16.25 -14.80
N LEU A 106 5.98 15.00 -14.74
CA LEU A 106 4.58 14.72 -14.45
C LEU A 106 4.24 14.78 -12.95
N ALA A 107 5.25 14.72 -12.06
CA ALA A 107 5.04 14.52 -10.63
C ALA A 107 4.14 15.58 -9.97
N PRO A 108 4.25 16.89 -10.26
CA PRO A 108 3.36 17.89 -9.67
C PRO A 108 1.88 17.70 -10.04
N ALA A 109 1.60 17.30 -11.28
CA ALA A 109 0.23 17.06 -11.74
C ALA A 109 -0.32 15.73 -11.18
N LEU A 110 0.51 14.70 -11.05
CA LEU A 110 0.15 13.45 -10.39
C LEU A 110 -0.12 13.64 -8.89
N LEU A 111 0.63 14.50 -8.20
CA LEU A 111 0.36 14.84 -6.80
C LEU A 111 -1.03 15.48 -6.64
N LYS A 112 -1.39 16.42 -7.53
CA LYS A 112 -2.74 17.01 -7.57
C LYS A 112 -3.81 15.95 -7.79
N LEU A 113 -3.61 15.05 -8.77
CA LEU A 113 -4.52 13.94 -9.05
C LEU A 113 -4.74 13.04 -7.81
N VAL A 114 -3.67 12.66 -7.11
CA VAL A 114 -3.77 11.85 -5.88
C VAL A 114 -4.58 12.58 -4.80
N SER A 115 -4.28 13.86 -4.58
CA SER A 115 -4.91 14.69 -3.55
C SER A 115 -6.40 14.91 -3.82
N ASP A 116 -6.77 15.13 -5.08
CA ASP A 116 -8.12 15.54 -5.47
C ASP A 116 -9.04 14.36 -5.78
N ARG A 117 -8.48 13.18 -6.06
CA ARG A 117 -9.25 11.98 -6.44
C ARG A 117 -9.04 10.83 -5.46
N LEU A 118 -7.82 10.28 -5.38
CA LEU A 118 -7.55 9.05 -4.61
C LEU A 118 -7.86 9.26 -3.13
N LEU A 119 -7.28 10.30 -2.54
CA LEU A 119 -7.37 10.55 -1.09
C LEU A 119 -8.70 11.20 -0.67
N LYS A 120 -9.65 11.36 -1.60
CA LYS A 120 -11.04 11.73 -1.28
C LYS A 120 -11.94 10.52 -1.08
N ASP A 121 -11.48 9.32 -1.45
CA ASP A 121 -12.21 8.07 -1.26
C ASP A 121 -11.87 7.44 0.10
N PRO A 122 -12.77 7.48 1.09
CA PRO A 122 -12.52 6.89 2.40
C PRO A 122 -12.33 5.36 2.32
N ALA A 123 -13.01 4.69 1.39
CA ALA A 123 -12.83 3.24 1.21
C ALA A 123 -11.45 2.90 0.65
N TYR A 124 -10.87 3.81 -0.14
CA TYR A 124 -9.48 3.68 -0.57
C TYR A 124 -8.52 3.83 0.60
N ILE A 125 -8.72 4.83 1.46
CA ILE A 125 -7.87 5.04 2.65
C ILE A 125 -7.93 3.83 3.59
N GLU A 126 -9.11 3.26 3.84
CA GLU A 126 -9.22 2.05 4.67
C GLU A 126 -8.52 0.84 4.03
N ARG A 127 -8.52 0.73 2.69
CA ARG A 127 -7.73 -0.28 1.99
C ARG A 127 -6.22 -0.10 2.23
N LEU A 128 -5.71 1.12 2.15
CA LEU A 128 -4.29 1.42 2.43
C LEU A 128 -3.91 1.03 3.86
N LYS A 129 -4.79 1.27 4.83
CA LYS A 129 -4.57 0.87 6.23
C LYS A 129 -4.57 -0.66 6.38
N ARG A 130 -5.48 -1.36 5.71
CA ARG A 130 -5.49 -2.84 5.70
C ARG A 130 -4.21 -3.40 5.09
N HIS A 131 -3.79 -2.91 3.93
CA HIS A 131 -2.55 -3.36 3.30
C HIS A 131 -1.31 -3.06 4.16
N TYR A 132 -1.27 -1.88 4.79
CA TYR A 132 -0.23 -1.55 5.76
C TYR A 132 -0.20 -2.54 6.92
N ARG A 133 -1.36 -2.88 7.50
CA ARG A 133 -1.45 -3.85 8.59
C ARG A 133 -0.93 -5.22 8.14
N MET A 134 -1.40 -5.72 7.00
CA MET A 134 -0.93 -6.99 6.43
C MET A 134 0.58 -7.00 6.20
N PHE A 135 1.12 -5.88 5.70
CA PHE A 135 2.54 -5.72 5.48
C PHE A 135 3.33 -5.77 6.79
N LYS A 136 2.89 -5.02 7.81
CA LYS A 136 3.56 -4.99 9.11
C LYS A 136 3.45 -6.31 9.88
N GLU A 137 2.34 -7.04 9.76
CA GLU A 137 2.22 -8.41 10.31
C GLU A 137 3.26 -9.37 9.72
N ARG A 138 3.69 -9.15 8.48
CA ARG A 138 4.71 -9.97 7.80
C ARG A 138 6.14 -9.54 8.12
N VAL A 139 6.36 -8.24 8.36
CA VAL A 139 7.68 -7.65 8.66
C VAL A 139 8.02 -7.78 10.13
N ASP A 140 7.06 -7.52 11.01
CA ASP A 140 7.26 -7.39 12.46
C ASP A 140 6.06 -8.01 13.21
N PRO A 141 5.93 -9.35 13.21
CA PRO A 141 4.80 -10.04 13.83
C PRO A 141 4.75 -9.89 15.36
N GLU A 142 5.86 -9.50 16.00
CA GLU A 142 5.92 -9.30 17.46
C GLU A 142 5.14 -8.04 17.86
N HIS A 143 5.35 -6.93 17.16
CA HIS A 143 4.64 -5.67 17.44
C HIS A 143 3.33 -5.53 16.66
N PHE A 144 3.17 -6.30 15.57
CA PHE A 144 1.97 -6.36 14.75
C PHE A 144 1.45 -7.81 14.70
N PRO A 145 0.87 -8.33 15.80
CA PRO A 145 0.37 -9.70 15.82
C PRO A 145 -0.79 -9.87 14.82
N PRO A 146 -0.88 -11.00 14.11
CA PRO A 146 -1.98 -11.23 13.18
C PRO A 146 -3.32 -11.08 13.89
N VAL A 147 -4.25 -10.36 13.26
CA VAL A 147 -5.63 -10.30 13.75
C VAL A 147 -6.22 -11.69 13.58
N MET A 148 -6.30 -12.47 14.66
CA MET A 148 -6.95 -13.77 14.64
C MET A 148 -8.45 -13.58 14.40
N ASP A 149 -8.90 -13.93 13.20
CA ASP A 149 -10.31 -14.09 12.89
C ASP A 149 -10.87 -15.22 13.77
N LYS A 150 -11.59 -14.87 14.83
CA LYS A 150 -12.24 -15.84 15.73
C LYS A 150 -13.31 -16.68 15.03
N ASP A 151 -13.69 -16.33 13.80
CA ASP A 151 -14.75 -16.98 13.04
C ASP A 151 -14.25 -17.95 11.95
N ALA A 152 -12.95 -17.99 11.67
CA ALA A 152 -12.37 -18.87 10.64
C ALA A 152 -12.29 -20.35 11.06
N ASP A 153 -12.45 -20.66 12.36
CA ASP A 153 -12.47 -22.04 12.90
C ASP A 153 -13.79 -22.79 12.68
N SER A 154 -14.78 -22.19 12.02
CA SER A 154 -16.12 -22.79 11.84
C SER A 154 -16.34 -23.54 10.52
N HIS A 155 -15.31 -23.73 9.70
CA HIS A 155 -15.43 -24.54 8.48
C HIS A 155 -14.58 -25.82 8.55
N PRO A 156 -15.21 -27.00 8.78
CA PRO A 156 -14.48 -28.24 8.76
C PRO A 156 -13.94 -28.49 7.35
N VAL A 157 -12.62 -28.55 7.25
CA VAL A 157 -11.90 -29.04 6.08
C VAL A 157 -12.49 -30.42 5.70
N PRO A 158 -12.97 -30.63 4.46
CA PRO A 158 -13.48 -31.93 4.06
C PRO A 158 -12.35 -32.96 4.12
N GLN A 159 -12.46 -33.91 5.05
CA GLN A 159 -11.55 -35.04 5.11
C GLN A 159 -11.68 -35.85 3.82
N THR A 160 -10.61 -35.86 3.03
CA THR A 160 -10.49 -36.70 1.84
C THR A 160 -10.59 -38.18 2.26
N ARG A 161 -11.75 -38.80 1.99
CA ARG A 161 -11.94 -40.24 2.15
C ARG A 161 -10.92 -40.97 1.28
N LYS A 162 -9.92 -41.60 1.92
CA LYS A 162 -9.03 -42.58 1.30
C LYS A 162 -9.90 -43.71 0.73
N ARG A 163 -10.00 -43.78 -0.61
CA ARG A 163 -10.61 -44.92 -1.30
C ARG A 163 -9.74 -46.16 -1.07
N HIS A 164 -10.21 -47.07 -0.23
CA HIS A 164 -9.68 -48.43 -0.17
C HIS A 164 -9.91 -49.11 -1.53
N ARG A 165 -8.84 -49.39 -2.27
CA ARG A 165 -8.87 -50.32 -3.40
C ARG A 165 -8.94 -51.73 -2.82
N THR A 166 -10.08 -52.39 -2.97
CA THR A 166 -10.20 -53.83 -2.76
C THR A 166 -9.49 -54.55 -3.91
N ARG A 167 -8.54 -55.41 -3.56
CA ARG A 167 -7.83 -56.30 -4.47
C ARG A 167 -8.73 -57.52 -4.72
N SER A 168 -9.14 -57.70 -5.97
CA SER A 168 -9.82 -58.91 -6.43
C SER A 168 -8.74 -59.99 -6.64
N GLU A 169 -8.85 -61.08 -5.89
CA GLU A 169 -8.07 -62.31 -6.11
C GLU A 169 -8.89 -63.28 -6.94
N ARG A 170 -8.22 -63.91 -7.91
CA ARG A 170 -8.68 -65.09 -8.66
C ARG A 170 -8.30 -66.34 -7.88
#